data_AF-A0A1C4TQJ9-F1
#
_entry.id   AF-A0A1C4TQJ9-F1
#
_cell.length_a   1.000
_cell.length_b   1.000
_cell.length_c   1.000
_cell.angle_alpha   90.00
_cell.angle_beta   90.00
_cell.angle_gamma   90.00
#
_symmetry.space_group_name_H-M   'P 1'
#
loop_
_entity.id
_entity.type
_entity.pdbx_description
1 polymer ?
#
loop_
_entity_poly.entity_id
_entity_poly.type
_entity_poly.pdbx_seq_one_letter_code
_entity_poly.pdbx_strand_id
1 'polypeptide(L)'
;MPMAVIGVSRAYDIDIKRYLNPKGVAVFDELEHGSIVDALGRYPGMTWKDLVKPEYKDPNSIPAFVDAVNKVNLGEAATPTVPGFIGQGNAGVLEGTFNRPPGIGTGDGVMVAGDVRALANQYCATGNSSIRYEQYNLLSHFGAMPYWTPRAMSWLDDRFAGKAAPTSCGRIPAGNSLAPEKPAVTD
;
A
#
# COMPACT_ATOMS: atom_id res chain seq x y z
N MET A 1 -6.99 -6.78 -2.26
CA MET A 1 -7.99 -5.89 -1.63
C MET A 1 -8.77 -6.55 -0.48
N PRO A 2 -9.50 -7.68 -0.64
CA PRO A 2 -10.39 -8.19 0.42
C PRO A 2 -9.69 -8.43 1.78
N MET A 3 -8.50 -9.04 1.76
CA MET A 3 -7.70 -9.27 2.97
C MET A 3 -7.33 -7.99 3.72
N ALA A 4 -7.05 -6.90 2.99
CA ALA A 4 -6.73 -5.60 3.62
C ALA A 4 -7.96 -5.00 4.31
N VAL A 5 -9.14 -5.11 3.67
CA VAL A 5 -10.42 -4.68 4.26
C VAL A 5 -10.73 -5.47 5.52
N ILE A 6 -10.58 -6.79 5.49
CA ILE A 6 -10.75 -7.68 6.65
C ILE A 6 -9.79 -7.28 7.77
N GLY A 7 -8.51 -7.09 7.46
CA GLY A 7 -7.48 -6.74 8.43
C GLY A 7 -7.74 -5.42 9.14
N VAL A 8 -8.04 -4.34 8.39
CA VAL A 8 -8.38 -3.03 8.96
C VAL A 8 -9.67 -3.12 9.78
N SER A 9 -10.69 -3.80 9.26
CA SER A 9 -11.97 -3.94 9.97
C SER A 9 -11.81 -4.66 11.30
N ARG A 10 -10.99 -5.72 11.33
CA ARG A 10 -10.65 -6.46 12.56
C ARG A 10 -9.84 -5.62 13.54
N ALA A 11 -8.86 -4.84 13.06
CA ALA A 11 -7.98 -4.05 13.93
C ALA A 11 -8.70 -2.88 14.61
N TYR A 12 -9.80 -2.39 14.03
CA TYR A 12 -10.55 -1.24 14.52
C TYR A 12 -12.03 -1.56 14.83
N ASP A 13 -12.34 -2.83 15.06
CA ASP A 13 -13.67 -3.32 15.48
C ASP A 13 -14.83 -2.83 14.60
N ILE A 14 -14.62 -2.79 13.28
CA ILE A 14 -15.65 -2.42 12.30
C ILE A 14 -16.42 -3.66 11.89
N ASP A 15 -17.73 -3.66 12.13
CA ASP A 15 -18.66 -4.67 11.59
C ASP A 15 -18.88 -4.45 10.08
N ILE A 16 -17.85 -4.76 9.28
CA ILE A 16 -17.84 -4.45 7.85
C ILE A 16 -18.90 -5.24 7.08
N LYS A 17 -19.32 -6.42 7.58
CA LYS A 17 -20.35 -7.26 6.95
C LYS A 17 -21.66 -6.51 6.74
N ARG A 18 -21.98 -5.51 7.57
CA ARG A 18 -23.17 -4.66 7.41
C ARG A 18 -23.23 -3.89 6.08
N TYR A 19 -22.07 -3.58 5.52
CA TYR A 19 -21.92 -2.81 4.27
C TYR A 19 -21.76 -3.72 3.04
N LEU A 20 -21.50 -5.01 3.26
CA LEU A 20 -21.30 -5.99 2.20
C LEU A 20 -22.62 -6.45 1.58
N ASN A 21 -22.57 -6.77 0.29
CA ASN A 21 -23.62 -7.53 -0.39
C ASN A 21 -23.43 -9.05 -0.13
N PRO A 22 -24.35 -9.94 -0.55
CA PRO A 22 -24.22 -11.38 -0.30
C PRO A 22 -22.91 -11.99 -0.83
N LYS A 23 -22.41 -11.54 -2.00
CA LYS A 23 -21.12 -11.98 -2.54
C LYS A 23 -19.97 -11.51 -1.64
N GLY A 24 -20.01 -10.27 -1.16
CA GLY A 24 -19.03 -9.73 -0.24
C GLY A 24 -18.97 -10.50 1.08
N VAL A 25 -20.12 -10.85 1.65
CA VAL A 25 -20.19 -11.69 2.86
C VAL A 25 -19.56 -13.05 2.61
N ALA A 26 -19.88 -13.72 1.48
CA ALA A 26 -19.28 -15.01 1.15
C ALA A 26 -17.74 -14.93 1.00
N VAL A 27 -17.24 -13.90 0.32
CA VAL A 27 -15.79 -13.65 0.19
C VAL A 27 -15.15 -13.36 1.56
N PHE A 28 -15.83 -12.61 2.43
CA PHE A 28 -15.35 -12.32 3.77
C PHE A 28 -15.24 -13.61 4.60
N ASP A 29 -16.29 -14.43 4.63
CA ASP A 29 -16.35 -15.68 5.39
C ASP A 29 -15.28 -16.69 4.91
N GLU A 30 -15.01 -16.74 3.61
CA GLU A 30 -13.95 -17.58 3.05
C GLU A 30 -12.55 -17.12 3.50
N LEU A 31 -12.32 -15.81 3.55
CA LEU A 31 -10.98 -15.24 3.70
C LEU A 31 -10.63 -14.83 5.14
N GLU A 32 -11.59 -14.65 6.04
CA GLU A 32 -11.34 -14.14 7.39
C GLU A 32 -10.39 -15.03 8.22
N HIS A 33 -10.34 -16.32 7.90
CA HIS A 33 -9.40 -17.29 8.48
C HIS A 33 -8.40 -17.85 7.45
N GLY A 34 -8.40 -17.29 6.24
CA GLY A 34 -7.55 -17.71 5.14
C GLY A 34 -6.12 -17.21 5.26
N SER A 35 -5.19 -17.97 4.69
CA SER A 35 -3.80 -17.56 4.51
C SER A 35 -3.64 -16.67 3.26
N ILE A 36 -2.45 -16.10 3.06
CA ILE A 36 -2.16 -15.36 1.82
C ILE A 36 -2.29 -16.24 0.56
N VAL A 37 -2.00 -17.54 0.68
CA VAL A 37 -2.15 -18.52 -0.41
C VAL A 37 -3.61 -18.71 -0.79
N ASP A 38 -4.52 -18.51 0.17
CA ASP A 38 -5.96 -18.59 -0.07
C ASP A 38 -6.50 -17.37 -0.82
N ALA A 39 -5.86 -16.22 -0.70
CA ALA A 39 -6.28 -15.02 -1.40
C ALA A 39 -5.58 -14.85 -2.77
N LEU A 40 -4.36 -15.35 -2.92
CA LEU A 40 -3.52 -15.10 -4.08
C LEU A 40 -4.14 -15.69 -5.35
N GLY A 41 -4.44 -14.85 -6.33
CA GLY A 41 -4.96 -15.25 -7.65
C GLY A 41 -6.43 -15.70 -7.69
N ARG A 42 -7.14 -15.81 -6.55
CA ARG A 42 -8.55 -16.26 -6.54
C ARG A 42 -9.55 -15.23 -7.07
N TYR A 43 -9.25 -13.94 -6.94
CA TYR A 43 -10.17 -12.85 -7.30
C TYR A 43 -9.54 -11.79 -8.21
N PRO A 44 -9.05 -12.18 -9.41
CA PRO A 44 -8.44 -11.24 -10.33
C PRO A 44 -9.47 -10.20 -10.80
N GLY A 45 -9.10 -8.92 -10.74
CA GLY A 45 -9.96 -7.82 -11.21
C GLY A 45 -11.17 -7.50 -10.32
N MET A 46 -11.32 -8.17 -9.17
CA MET A 46 -12.40 -7.86 -8.22
C MET A 46 -12.23 -6.45 -7.67
N THR A 47 -13.31 -5.68 -7.73
CA THR A 47 -13.37 -4.29 -7.24
C THR A 47 -14.14 -4.18 -5.93
N TRP A 48 -13.98 -3.05 -5.25
CA TRP A 48 -14.77 -2.70 -4.06
C TRP A 48 -16.28 -2.82 -4.32
N LYS A 49 -16.74 -2.31 -5.46
CA LYS A 49 -18.16 -2.29 -5.87
C LYS A 49 -18.76 -3.67 -6.02
N ASP A 50 -17.93 -4.69 -6.28
CA ASP A 50 -18.40 -6.08 -6.37
C ASP A 50 -18.74 -6.69 -5.01
N LEU A 51 -18.23 -6.13 -3.91
CA LEU A 51 -18.34 -6.68 -2.56
C LEU A 51 -19.38 -5.96 -1.69
N VAL A 52 -19.67 -4.70 -1.99
CA VAL A 52 -20.52 -3.84 -1.14
C VAL A 52 -21.94 -3.70 -1.68
N LYS A 53 -22.86 -3.28 -0.83
CA LYS A 53 -24.20 -2.85 -1.26
C LYS A 53 -24.11 -1.58 -2.12
N PRO A 54 -25.05 -1.33 -3.05
CA PRO A 54 -24.97 -0.20 -3.98
C PRO A 54 -24.80 1.18 -3.33
N GLU A 55 -25.41 1.39 -2.16
CA GLU A 55 -25.30 2.63 -1.39
C GLU A 55 -23.88 2.88 -0.84
N TYR A 56 -23.05 1.83 -0.71
CA TYR A 56 -21.66 1.92 -0.22
C TYR A 56 -20.61 1.75 -1.32
N LYS A 57 -21.00 1.94 -2.60
CA LYS A 57 -20.11 1.82 -3.77
C LYS A 57 -18.87 2.73 -3.74
N ASP A 58 -18.94 3.80 -2.96
CA ASP A 58 -17.83 4.66 -2.60
C ASP A 58 -17.31 4.23 -1.22
N PRO A 59 -16.05 3.78 -1.07
CA PRO A 59 -15.52 3.41 0.25
C PRO A 59 -15.59 4.57 1.26
N ASN A 60 -15.56 5.82 0.79
CA ASN A 60 -15.60 7.00 1.65
C ASN A 60 -17.01 7.27 2.22
N SER A 61 -18.03 6.54 1.77
CA SER A 61 -19.37 6.57 2.35
C SER A 61 -19.50 5.82 3.68
N ILE A 62 -18.43 5.13 4.14
CA ILE A 62 -18.39 4.42 5.42
C ILE A 62 -17.44 5.17 6.37
N PRO A 63 -17.91 6.12 7.20
CA PRO A 63 -17.04 6.97 8.02
C PRO A 63 -16.11 6.18 8.94
N ALA A 64 -16.62 5.13 9.59
CA ALA A 64 -15.80 4.27 10.45
C ALA A 64 -14.64 3.60 9.69
N PHE A 65 -14.85 3.25 8.43
CA PHE A 65 -13.80 2.66 7.59
C PHE A 65 -12.78 3.72 7.15
N VAL A 66 -13.23 4.92 6.77
CA VAL A 66 -12.36 6.07 6.45
C VAL A 66 -11.44 6.40 7.62
N ASP A 67 -12.00 6.52 8.83
CA ASP A 67 -11.24 6.79 10.04
C ASP A 67 -10.17 5.71 10.30
N ALA A 68 -10.50 4.45 10.07
CA ALA A 68 -9.59 3.33 10.27
C ALA A 68 -8.46 3.27 9.23
N VAL A 69 -8.76 3.48 7.94
CA VAL A 69 -7.71 3.48 6.90
C VAL A 69 -6.76 4.67 7.07
N ASN A 70 -7.27 5.82 7.51
CA ASN A 70 -6.44 7.00 7.80
C ASN A 70 -5.47 6.73 8.97
N LYS A 71 -5.87 5.97 9.99
CA LYS A 71 -4.97 5.60 11.10
C LYS A 71 -3.81 4.69 10.69
N VAL A 72 -3.95 3.93 9.61
CA VAL A 72 -2.89 3.07 9.06
C VAL A 72 -2.16 3.70 7.87
N ASN A 73 -2.48 4.95 7.52
CA ASN A 73 -1.76 5.72 6.53
C ASN A 73 -0.44 6.25 7.12
N LEU A 74 0.69 5.73 6.67
CA LEU A 74 2.02 6.20 7.11
C LEU A 74 2.31 7.66 6.73
N GLY A 75 1.57 8.24 5.79
CA GLY A 75 1.61 9.68 5.49
C GLY A 75 1.24 10.55 6.69
N GLU A 76 0.42 10.04 7.60
CA GLU A 76 -0.01 10.76 8.82
C GLU A 76 0.86 10.44 10.04
N ALA A 77 1.81 9.53 9.90
CA ALA A 77 2.68 9.09 10.98
C ALA A 77 3.96 9.96 11.07
N ALA A 78 4.55 10.00 12.26
CA ALA A 78 5.85 10.63 12.46
C ALA A 78 6.93 9.94 11.62
N THR A 79 7.86 10.75 11.10
CA THR A 79 8.98 10.23 10.31
C THR A 79 9.90 9.35 11.16
N PRO A 80 10.22 8.12 10.72
CA PRO A 80 11.21 7.30 11.39
C PRO A 80 12.57 8.00 11.44
N THR A 81 13.27 7.93 12.58
CA THR A 81 14.60 8.55 12.74
C THR A 81 15.75 7.62 12.33
N VAL A 82 15.46 6.33 12.16
CA VAL A 82 16.45 5.32 11.73
C VAL A 82 16.68 5.37 10.22
N PRO A 83 17.90 5.12 9.73
CA PRO A 83 18.16 5.04 8.28
C PRO A 83 17.30 3.97 7.59
N GLY A 84 16.79 4.27 6.40
CA GLY A 84 15.86 3.40 5.66
C GLY A 84 16.35 3.01 4.28
N PHE A 85 16.11 1.77 3.89
CA PHE A 85 16.26 1.28 2.51
C PHE A 85 14.88 0.87 1.98
N ILE A 86 14.43 1.51 0.90
CA ILE A 86 13.12 1.30 0.29
C ILE A 86 13.33 0.87 -1.17
N GLY A 87 12.88 -0.34 -1.50
CA GLY A 87 12.87 -0.86 -2.86
C GLY A 87 11.44 -0.95 -3.39
N GLN A 88 11.22 -0.60 -4.66
CA GLN A 88 9.90 -0.61 -5.28
C GLN A 88 9.96 -1.10 -6.73
N GLY A 89 9.19 -2.14 -7.08
CA GLY A 89 8.97 -2.50 -8.49
C GLY A 89 8.04 -1.51 -9.20
N ASN A 90 7.99 -1.53 -10.53
CA ASN A 90 7.05 -0.68 -11.28
C ASN A 90 6.50 -1.33 -12.57
N ALA A 91 6.77 -2.62 -12.80
CA ALA A 91 6.30 -3.35 -13.97
C ALA A 91 5.15 -4.32 -13.66
N GLY A 92 4.26 -3.93 -12.75
CA GLY A 92 3.14 -4.73 -12.27
C GLY A 92 1.88 -4.71 -13.11
N VAL A 93 1.94 -4.19 -14.34
CA VAL A 93 0.74 -4.02 -15.17
C VAL A 93 0.05 -5.37 -15.40
N LEU A 94 0.80 -6.43 -15.68
CA LEU A 94 0.23 -7.78 -15.85
C LEU A 94 -0.32 -8.38 -14.55
N GLU A 95 0.03 -7.78 -13.40
CA GLU A 95 -0.29 -8.27 -12.06
C GLU A 95 -1.39 -7.45 -11.38
N GLY A 96 -1.82 -6.32 -11.94
CA GLY A 96 -2.99 -5.60 -11.44
C GLY A 96 -2.87 -4.07 -11.34
N THR A 97 -1.69 -3.49 -11.55
CA THR A 97 -1.48 -2.04 -11.39
C THR A 97 -1.45 -1.32 -12.73
N PHE A 98 -2.63 -1.00 -13.26
CA PHE A 98 -2.84 -0.61 -14.66
C PHE A 98 -2.77 0.90 -14.96
N ASN A 99 -2.39 1.77 -14.01
CA ASN A 99 -2.54 3.24 -14.14
C ASN A 99 -3.95 3.64 -14.59
N ARG A 100 -4.96 2.99 -13.99
CA ARG A 100 -6.39 3.26 -14.24
C ARG A 100 -7.13 3.21 -12.91
N PRO A 101 -7.77 4.32 -12.48
CA PRO A 101 -7.93 5.59 -13.19
C PRO A 101 -6.60 6.35 -13.40
N PRO A 102 -6.51 7.23 -14.41
CA PRO A 102 -5.32 8.06 -14.63
C PRO A 102 -4.98 8.91 -13.41
N GLY A 103 -3.69 9.16 -13.19
CA GLY A 103 -3.20 10.04 -12.12
C GLY A 103 -2.61 9.31 -10.91
N ILE A 104 -2.91 8.02 -10.73
CA ILE A 104 -2.32 7.18 -9.67
C ILE A 104 -0.94 6.62 -10.11
N GLY A 105 -0.76 6.40 -11.41
CA GLY A 105 0.44 5.79 -11.96
C GLY A 105 0.43 4.26 -11.93
N THR A 106 1.54 3.67 -12.36
CA THR A 106 1.77 2.22 -12.30
C THR A 106 2.28 1.80 -10.92
N GLY A 107 2.45 0.49 -10.75
CA GLY A 107 2.97 -0.12 -9.54
C GLY A 107 3.66 -1.43 -9.86
N ASP A 108 3.95 -2.20 -8.82
CA ASP A 108 4.60 -3.50 -8.95
C ASP A 108 3.61 -4.66 -9.06
N GLY A 109 2.30 -4.42 -8.99
CA GLY A 109 1.26 -5.44 -9.04
C GLY A 109 0.53 -5.59 -7.70
N VAL A 110 1.15 -5.09 -6.63
CA VAL A 110 0.62 -5.07 -5.27
C VAL A 110 0.61 -3.64 -4.70
N MET A 111 1.73 -2.94 -4.85
CA MET A 111 1.99 -1.59 -4.35
C MET A 111 2.01 -0.58 -5.50
N VAL A 112 1.45 0.62 -5.27
CA VAL A 112 1.52 1.74 -6.21
C VAL A 112 2.86 2.46 -6.04
N ALA A 113 3.62 2.60 -7.14
CA ALA A 113 4.96 3.18 -7.06
C ALA A 113 4.96 4.67 -6.72
N GLY A 114 3.89 5.39 -7.10
CA GLY A 114 3.69 6.79 -6.72
C GLY A 114 3.57 6.99 -5.20
N ASP A 115 2.84 6.14 -4.50
CA ASP A 115 2.62 6.25 -3.05
C ASP A 115 3.93 5.99 -2.29
N VAL A 116 4.71 4.99 -2.72
CA VAL A 116 6.00 4.68 -2.09
C VAL A 116 7.04 5.78 -2.32
N ARG A 117 7.07 6.40 -3.51
CA ARG A 117 7.88 7.59 -3.77
C ARG A 117 7.47 8.76 -2.90
N ALA A 118 6.17 8.97 -2.71
CA ALA A 118 5.66 10.04 -1.86
C ALA A 118 6.11 9.85 -0.41
N LEU A 119 6.00 8.62 0.11
CA LEU A 119 6.38 8.32 1.49
C LEU A 119 7.89 8.50 1.71
N ALA A 120 8.72 8.06 0.76
CA ALA A 120 10.16 8.25 0.83
C ALA A 120 10.55 9.74 0.76
N ASN A 121 9.88 10.53 -0.10
CA ASN A 121 10.07 11.98 -0.15
C ASN A 121 9.61 12.68 1.14
N GLN A 122 8.48 12.26 1.72
CA GLN A 122 8.00 12.79 3.00
C GLN A 122 9.04 12.57 4.08
N TYR A 123 9.53 11.34 4.28
CA TYR A 123 10.56 11.06 5.28
C TYR A 123 11.81 11.93 5.11
N CYS A 124 12.26 12.15 3.87
CA CYS A 124 13.35 13.08 3.58
C CYS A 124 13.04 14.52 4.01
N ALA A 125 11.83 15.01 3.72
CA ALA A 125 11.42 16.38 3.97
C ALA A 125 11.14 16.68 5.45
N THR A 126 10.69 15.68 6.21
CA THR A 126 10.20 15.86 7.59
C THR A 126 11.12 15.31 8.67
N GLY A 127 12.36 14.93 8.33
CA GLY A 127 13.42 14.77 9.34
C GLY A 127 14.43 13.64 9.13
N ASN A 128 14.26 12.78 8.14
CA ASN A 128 15.18 11.67 7.88
C ASN A 128 15.95 11.85 6.57
N SER A 129 17.16 12.40 6.67
CA SER A 129 18.06 12.58 5.53
C SER A 129 18.75 11.29 5.07
N SER A 130 18.50 10.16 5.72
CA SER A 130 19.18 8.87 5.51
C SER A 130 18.27 7.82 4.90
N ILE A 131 17.45 8.24 3.93
CA ILE A 131 16.59 7.35 3.14
C ILE A 131 17.26 7.02 1.81
N ARG A 132 17.55 5.74 1.59
CA ARG A 132 17.93 5.19 0.28
C ARG A 132 16.70 4.60 -0.40
N TYR A 133 16.35 5.15 -1.55
CA TYR A 133 15.25 4.67 -2.38
C TYR A 133 15.79 4.10 -3.70
N GLU A 134 15.27 2.94 -4.10
CA GLU A 134 15.54 2.27 -5.38
C GLU A 134 14.24 1.83 -6.05
N GLN A 135 14.05 2.22 -7.31
CA GLN A 135 12.92 1.77 -8.13
C GLN A 135 13.40 0.84 -9.24
N TYR A 136 12.76 -0.32 -9.36
CA TYR A 136 13.03 -1.32 -10.38
C TYR A 136 11.98 -1.23 -11.49
N ASN A 137 12.24 -0.36 -12.47
CA ASN A 137 11.24 0.00 -13.49
C ASN A 137 10.70 -1.16 -14.33
N LEU A 138 11.49 -2.21 -14.51
CA LEU A 138 11.17 -3.36 -15.36
C LEU A 138 10.75 -4.59 -14.55
N LEU A 139 10.63 -4.47 -13.23
CA LEU A 139 10.34 -5.59 -12.35
C LEU A 139 8.99 -5.39 -11.65
N SER A 140 8.24 -6.49 -11.57
CA SER A 140 7.01 -6.59 -10.80
C SER A 140 7.30 -6.88 -9.33
N HIS A 141 6.27 -7.14 -8.52
CA HIS A 141 6.41 -7.31 -7.07
C HIS A 141 7.32 -8.51 -6.77
N PHE A 142 6.98 -9.66 -7.34
CA PHE A 142 7.80 -10.87 -7.21
C PHE A 142 9.09 -10.79 -8.03
N GLY A 143 9.05 -10.15 -9.21
CA GLY A 143 10.23 -9.97 -10.05
C GLY A 143 11.32 -9.12 -9.40
N ALA A 144 10.94 -8.18 -8.52
CA ALA A 144 11.88 -7.33 -7.79
C ALA A 144 12.61 -8.06 -6.65
N MET A 145 11.98 -9.08 -6.04
CA MET A 145 12.50 -9.76 -4.85
C MET A 145 13.93 -10.30 -5.01
N PRO A 146 14.30 -11.02 -6.08
CA PRO A 146 15.66 -11.53 -6.26
C PRO A 146 16.74 -10.44 -6.34
N TYR A 147 16.36 -9.21 -6.70
CA TYR A 147 17.26 -8.07 -6.78
C TYR A 147 17.27 -7.28 -5.47
N TRP A 148 16.10 -7.07 -4.88
CA TRP A 148 15.95 -6.32 -3.64
C TRP A 148 16.60 -7.05 -2.46
N THR A 149 16.36 -8.36 -2.29
CA THR A 149 16.83 -9.14 -1.14
C THR A 149 18.34 -9.03 -0.90
N PRO A 150 19.24 -9.34 -1.85
CA PRO A 150 20.68 -9.23 -1.59
C PRO A 150 21.13 -7.80 -1.30
N ARG A 151 20.47 -6.79 -1.89
CA ARG A 151 20.77 -5.37 -1.62
C ARG A 151 20.32 -4.94 -0.23
N ALA A 152 19.14 -5.38 0.20
CA ALA A 152 18.63 -5.14 1.54
C ALA A 152 19.51 -5.80 2.60
N MET A 153 19.98 -7.04 2.36
CA MET A 153 20.92 -7.72 3.26
C MET A 153 22.25 -6.97 3.36
N SER A 154 22.86 -6.62 2.22
CA SER A 154 24.09 -5.82 2.21
C SER A 154 23.91 -4.44 2.87
N TRP A 155 22.74 -3.81 2.71
CA TRP A 155 22.41 -2.57 3.39
C TRP A 155 22.42 -2.74 4.91
N LEU A 156 21.78 -3.80 5.41
CA LEU A 156 21.73 -4.10 6.84
C LEU A 156 23.14 -4.39 7.38
N ASP A 157 23.93 -5.20 6.69
CA ASP A 157 25.33 -5.49 7.06
C ASP A 157 26.15 -4.20 7.18
N ASP A 158 25.99 -3.28 6.24
CA ASP A 158 26.66 -1.98 6.28
C ASP A 158 26.23 -1.12 7.49
N ARG A 159 24.95 -1.18 7.89
CA ARG A 159 24.46 -0.48 9.09
C ARG A 159 25.01 -1.10 10.37
N PHE A 160 25.04 -2.43 10.47
CA PHE A 160 25.65 -3.12 11.61
C PHE A 160 27.16 -2.93 11.69
N ALA A 161 27.84 -2.76 10.56
CA ALA A 161 29.26 -2.40 10.50
C ALA A 161 29.54 -0.91 10.79
N GLY A 162 28.51 -0.12 11.13
CA GLY A 162 28.66 1.30 11.46
C GLY A 162 28.94 2.21 10.26
N LYS A 163 28.75 1.74 9.02
CA LYS A 163 28.95 2.57 7.84
C LYS A 163 27.83 3.59 7.71
N ALA A 164 28.18 4.82 7.35
CA ALA A 164 27.23 5.90 7.09
C ALA A 164 26.21 5.50 6.02
N ALA A 165 24.93 5.79 6.28
CA ALA A 165 23.86 5.48 5.35
C ALA A 165 23.86 6.45 4.16
N PRO A 166 23.96 5.97 2.91
CA PRO A 166 23.79 6.84 1.76
C PRO A 166 22.32 7.27 1.64
N THR A 167 22.08 8.27 0.80
CA THR A 167 20.76 8.90 0.68
C THR A 167 20.36 9.12 -0.77
N SER A 168 19.06 8.96 -1.04
CA SER A 168 18.39 9.37 -2.28
C SER A 168 17.61 10.68 -2.10
N CYS A 169 17.57 11.27 -0.91
CA CYS A 169 16.83 12.52 -0.66
C CYS A 169 17.22 13.62 -1.67
N GLY A 170 16.20 14.33 -2.18
CA GLY A 170 16.36 15.33 -3.25
C GLY A 170 16.50 14.75 -4.68
N ARG A 171 16.58 13.43 -4.84
CA ARG A 171 16.67 12.74 -6.13
C ARG A 171 15.55 11.74 -6.38
N ILE A 172 14.67 11.53 -5.41
CA ILE A 172 13.50 10.66 -5.55
C ILE A 172 12.47 11.40 -6.43
N PRO A 173 11.96 10.78 -7.51
CA PRO A 173 10.93 11.41 -8.32
C PRO A 173 9.67 11.72 -7.51
N ALA A 174 8.86 12.69 -7.94
CA ALA A 174 7.59 13.02 -7.30
C ALA A 174 6.67 11.79 -7.18
N GLY A 175 5.94 11.71 -6.06
CA GLY A 175 4.96 10.68 -5.78
C GLY A 175 3.51 11.18 -5.83
N ASN A 176 2.59 10.36 -5.35
CA ASN A 176 1.17 10.68 -5.25
C ASN A 176 0.86 11.50 -3.98
N SER A 177 -0.41 11.93 -3.83
CA SER A 177 -0.88 12.52 -2.57
C SER A 177 -0.96 11.45 -1.49
N LEU A 178 -0.46 11.78 -0.29
CA LEU A 178 -0.63 10.97 0.92
C LEU A 178 -1.67 11.54 1.89
N ALA A 179 -2.40 12.59 1.46
CA ALA A 179 -3.40 13.23 2.29
C ALA A 179 -4.47 12.24 2.76
N PRO A 180 -5.04 12.43 3.97
CA PRO A 180 -6.12 11.59 4.48
C PRO A 180 -7.32 11.55 3.54
N GLU A 181 -7.95 10.39 3.49
CA GLU A 181 -9.26 10.24 2.87
C GLU A 181 -10.31 11.03 3.65
N LYS A 182 -11.30 11.57 2.93
CA LYS A 182 -12.38 12.37 3.50
C LYS A 182 -13.70 11.62 3.34
N PRO A 183 -14.56 11.57 4.38
CA PRO A 183 -15.89 11.01 4.24
C PRO A 183 -16.64 11.66 3.09
N ALA A 184 -17.38 10.86 2.32
CA ALA A 184 -18.28 11.36 1.30
C ALA A 184 -19.34 12.23 1.98
N VAL A 185 -19.62 13.41 1.41
CA VAL A 185 -20.71 14.26 1.90
C VAL A 185 -22.01 13.50 1.64
N THR A 186 -22.77 13.21 2.70
CA THR A 186 -24.13 12.70 2.54
C THR A 186 -25.00 13.86 2.10
N ASP A 187 -25.42 13.86 0.84
CA ASP A 187 -26.54 14.66 0.36
C ASP A 187 -27.86 14.19 1.01
#